data_AF-A0A1A9USE6-F1
#
_entry.id   AF-A0A1A9USE6-F1
#
_cell.length_a   1.000
_cell.length_b   1.000
_cell.length_c   1.000
_cell.angle_alpha   90.00
_cell.angle_beta   90.00
_cell.angle_gamma   90.00
#
_symmetry.space_group_name_H-M   'P 1'
#
loop_
_entity.id
_entity.type
_entity.pdbx_description
1 polymer ?
#
loop_
_entity_poly.entity_id
_entity_poly.type
_entity_poly.pdbx_seq_one_letter_code
_entity_poly.pdbx_strand_id
1 'polypeptide(L)'
;GSEFNATQTTDGAAAEKKSESIATVLIKELLKSVESIFQIFEMTFSMVCVRAIVRNIETSSTKITYLLEDNTGQITAHYWLEEDDNLKAPDVMLNKYATVYGSVRSQGGQKTIMVFQMLPINDPNEIVTHVLEVLCARYKAEQYFLGHPKN
;
A
#
# COMPACT_ATOMS: atom_id res chain seq x y z
N GLY A 1 -30.07 18.55 36.40
CA GLY A 1 -30.62 18.77 35.05
C GLY A 1 -29.44 19.12 34.17
N SER A 2 -29.21 18.46 33.05
CA SER A 2 -30.15 17.83 32.13
C SER A 2 -29.57 16.54 31.57
N GLU A 3 -30.41 15.52 31.53
CA GLU A 3 -30.19 14.20 30.95
C GLU A 3 -30.04 14.31 29.42
N PHE A 4 -29.09 13.57 28.86
CA PHE A 4 -29.02 13.29 27.43
C PHE A 4 -29.91 12.08 27.13
N ASN A 5 -30.92 12.28 26.27
CA ASN A 5 -31.59 11.17 25.60
C ASN A 5 -32.15 11.65 24.24
N ALA A 6 -31.72 11.01 23.15
CA ALA A 6 -32.54 10.75 21.97
C ALA A 6 -31.82 9.80 21.00
N THR A 7 -32.36 8.59 20.98
CA THR A 7 -32.27 7.42 20.12
C THR A 7 -32.09 7.68 18.62
N GLN A 8 -31.29 6.83 17.95
CA GLN A 8 -31.63 6.33 16.62
C GLN A 8 -31.28 4.82 16.53
N THR A 9 -32.30 4.04 16.22
CA THR A 9 -32.31 2.58 16.04
C THR A 9 -31.91 2.15 14.63
N THR A 10 -31.62 0.85 14.47
CA THR A 10 -31.54 0.02 13.23
C THR A 10 -30.39 0.39 12.27
N ASP A 11 -29.44 -0.47 11.89
CA ASP A 11 -29.48 -1.91 11.67
C ASP A 11 -28.17 -2.61 12.08
N GLY A 12 -28.32 -3.81 12.64
CA GLY A 12 -27.24 -4.78 12.74
C GLY A 12 -26.88 -5.34 11.37
N ALA A 13 -26.15 -4.57 10.57
CA ALA A 13 -25.17 -5.17 9.70
C ALA A 13 -23.96 -5.42 10.59
N ALA A 14 -23.63 -6.68 10.85
CA ALA A 14 -22.26 -7.00 11.22
C ALA A 14 -21.39 -6.32 10.16
N ALA A 15 -20.71 -5.23 10.53
CA ALA A 15 -19.64 -4.72 9.71
C ALA A 15 -18.67 -5.90 9.62
N GLU A 16 -18.73 -6.62 8.49
CA GLU A 16 -17.70 -7.58 8.15
C GLU A 16 -16.40 -6.83 8.43
N LYS A 17 -15.63 -7.31 9.42
CA LYS A 17 -14.25 -6.89 9.57
C LYS A 17 -13.64 -7.20 8.21
N LYS A 18 -13.61 -6.22 7.31
CA LYS A 18 -12.84 -6.28 6.08
C LYS A 18 -11.44 -6.53 6.59
N SER A 19 -10.97 -7.77 6.48
CA SER A 19 -9.61 -8.10 6.82
C SER A 19 -8.76 -7.21 5.93
N GLU A 20 -8.10 -6.22 6.54
CA GLU A 20 -7.13 -5.41 5.83
C GLU A 20 -6.01 -6.35 5.38
N SER A 21 -6.06 -6.75 4.11
CA SER A 21 -5.09 -7.65 3.51
C SER A 21 -4.03 -6.80 2.82
N ILE A 22 -2.77 -7.11 3.11
CA ILE A 22 -1.61 -6.47 2.51
C ILE A 22 -1.04 -7.42 1.46
N ALA A 23 -0.90 -6.93 0.21
CA ALA A 23 -0.15 -7.64 -0.82
C ALA A 23 1.29 -7.12 -0.90
N THR A 24 2.26 -8.01 -0.72
CA THR A 24 3.66 -7.73 -1.06
C THR A 24 3.82 -7.82 -2.58
N VAL A 25 4.29 -6.74 -3.22
CA VAL A 25 4.30 -6.62 -4.69
C VAL A 25 5.56 -5.93 -5.22
N LEU A 26 5.83 -6.11 -6.52
CA LEU A 26 6.78 -5.30 -7.28
C LEU A 26 6.04 -4.14 -7.98
N ILE A 27 6.75 -3.03 -8.20
CA ILE A 27 6.15 -1.81 -8.75
C ILE A 27 5.49 -2.05 -10.11
N LYS A 28 6.08 -2.87 -10.99
CA LYS A 28 5.49 -3.16 -12.30
C LYS A 28 4.13 -3.85 -12.20
N GLU A 29 3.88 -4.65 -11.17
CA GLU A 29 2.58 -5.30 -10.96
C GLU A 29 1.51 -4.25 -10.64
N LEU A 30 1.87 -3.23 -9.86
CA LEU A 30 1.00 -2.08 -9.62
C LEU A 30 0.74 -1.34 -10.93
N LEU A 31 1.78 -0.98 -11.67
CA LEU A 31 1.67 -0.22 -12.93
C LEU A 31 0.80 -0.92 -13.98
N LYS A 32 0.78 -2.26 -13.99
CA LYS A 32 -0.01 -3.07 -14.93
C LYS A 32 -1.43 -3.37 -14.46
N SER A 33 -1.77 -3.13 -13.19
CA SER A 33 -3.13 -3.42 -12.72
C SER A 33 -4.13 -2.48 -13.40
N VAL A 34 -5.32 -2.95 -13.73
CA VAL A 34 -6.33 -2.13 -14.44
C VAL A 34 -7.15 -1.30 -13.45
N GLU A 35 -7.34 -1.83 -12.25
CA GLU A 35 -8.23 -1.29 -11.26
C GLU A 35 -7.55 -0.32 -10.28
N SER A 36 -8.37 0.47 -9.60
CA SER A 36 -7.97 1.28 -8.43
C SER A 36 -7.80 0.42 -7.18
N ILE A 37 -8.42 -0.75 -7.15
CA ILE A 37 -8.24 -1.77 -6.12
C ILE A 37 -7.21 -2.78 -6.65
N PHE A 38 -6.22 -3.13 -5.85
CA PHE A 38 -5.22 -4.08 -6.29
C PHE A 38 -5.73 -5.52 -6.14
N GLN A 39 -5.59 -6.32 -7.20
CA GLN A 39 -6.03 -7.71 -7.22
C GLN A 39 -4.95 -8.65 -7.76
N ILE A 40 -4.91 -9.86 -7.20
CA ILE A 40 -4.11 -10.99 -7.69
C ILE A 40 -5.02 -12.22 -7.73
N PHE A 41 -5.23 -12.82 -8.90
CA PHE A 41 -6.08 -14.03 -9.07
C PHE A 41 -7.45 -13.93 -8.35
N GLU A 42 -8.20 -12.84 -8.60
CA GLU A 42 -9.48 -12.49 -7.94
C GLU A 42 -9.41 -12.17 -6.44
N MET A 43 -8.25 -12.31 -5.81
CA MET A 43 -8.04 -11.89 -4.43
C MET A 43 -7.83 -10.39 -4.38
N THR A 44 -8.67 -9.69 -3.64
CA THR A 44 -8.61 -8.24 -3.45
C THR A 44 -7.77 -7.87 -2.25
N PHE A 45 -6.92 -6.85 -2.41
CA PHE A 45 -6.08 -6.29 -1.36
C PHE A 45 -6.35 -4.80 -1.17
N SER A 46 -6.56 -4.40 0.09
CA SER A 46 -6.78 -2.99 0.45
C SER A 46 -5.48 -2.20 0.54
N MET A 47 -4.37 -2.88 0.83
CA MET A 47 -3.05 -2.30 0.98
C MET A 47 -2.00 -3.09 0.20
N VAL A 48 -0.90 -2.42 -0.11
CA VAL A 48 0.27 -2.99 -0.74
C VAL A 48 1.52 -2.68 0.07
N CYS A 49 2.49 -3.57 -0.01
CA CYS A 49 3.83 -3.40 0.53
C CYS A 49 4.83 -3.49 -0.63
N VAL A 50 5.65 -2.46 -0.80
CA VAL A 50 6.79 -2.45 -1.74
C VAL A 50 8.08 -2.12 -1.00
N ARG A 51 9.19 -2.76 -1.37
CA ARG A 51 10.54 -2.35 -0.93
C ARG A 51 11.28 -1.74 -2.12
N ALA A 52 11.60 -0.44 -2.03
CA ALA A 52 12.08 0.35 -3.16
C ALA A 52 13.11 1.40 -2.72
N ILE A 53 13.93 1.87 -3.67
CA ILE A 53 14.84 3.01 -3.48
C ILE A 53 14.04 4.32 -3.62
N VAL A 54 14.25 5.24 -2.69
CA VAL A 54 13.73 6.61 -2.79
C VAL A 54 14.60 7.42 -3.76
N ARG A 55 14.07 7.77 -4.94
CA ARG A 55 14.78 8.50 -6.00
C ARG A 55 14.52 10.00 -6.01
N ASN A 56 13.43 10.45 -5.42
CA ASN A 56 13.12 11.87 -5.25
C ASN A 56 12.28 12.06 -3.97
N ILE A 57 12.42 13.23 -3.33
CA ILE A 57 11.63 13.66 -2.18
C ILE A 57 11.25 15.13 -2.40
N GLU A 58 9.94 15.40 -2.49
CA GLU A 58 9.39 16.75 -2.63
C GLU A 58 8.39 17.03 -1.52
N THR A 59 8.71 17.99 -0.65
CA THR A 59 7.85 18.36 0.48
C THR A 59 7.06 19.62 0.16
N SER A 60 5.75 19.58 0.39
CA SER A 60 4.85 20.73 0.40
C SER A 60 4.30 20.97 1.82
N SER A 61 3.40 21.95 1.97
CA SER A 61 2.73 22.20 3.24
C SER A 61 1.77 21.09 3.68
N THR A 62 1.25 20.29 2.74
CA THR A 62 0.21 19.29 3.03
C THR A 62 0.64 17.87 2.73
N LYS A 63 1.75 17.65 2.02
CA LYS A 63 2.22 16.29 1.70
C LYS A 63 3.71 16.22 1.41
N ILE A 64 4.26 15.02 1.53
CA ILE A 64 5.54 14.64 0.95
C ILE A 64 5.28 13.73 -0.25
N THR A 65 5.90 14.04 -1.38
CA THR A 65 5.87 13.24 -2.60
C THR A 65 7.19 12.53 -2.79
N TYR A 66 7.13 11.22 -2.96
CA TYR A 66 8.29 10.37 -3.21
C TYR A 66 8.24 9.82 -4.64
N LEU A 67 9.39 9.72 -5.29
CA LEU A 67 9.57 8.83 -6.43
C LEU A 67 10.25 7.56 -5.94
N LEU A 68 9.57 6.42 -6.05
CA LEU A 68 10.07 5.12 -5.61
C LEU A 68 10.50 4.30 -6.83
N GLU A 69 11.62 3.58 -6.73
CA GLU A 69 12.14 2.73 -7.79
C GLU A 69 12.54 1.36 -7.26
N ASP A 70 12.10 0.31 -7.96
CA ASP A 70 12.62 -1.05 -7.82
C ASP A 70 13.16 -1.54 -9.18
N ASN A 71 13.62 -2.79 -9.24
CA ASN A 71 14.17 -3.36 -10.47
C ASN A 71 13.13 -3.53 -11.61
N THR A 72 11.87 -3.20 -11.37
CA THR A 72 10.75 -3.42 -12.30
C THR A 72 10.09 -2.12 -12.76
N GLY A 73 10.32 -1.00 -12.08
CA GLY A 73 9.83 0.30 -12.53
C GLY A 73 9.88 1.37 -11.45
N GLN A 74 9.26 2.51 -11.76
CA GLN A 74 9.12 3.65 -10.86
C GLN A 74 7.66 3.96 -10.60
N ILE A 75 7.34 4.43 -9.39
CA ILE A 75 6.00 4.86 -9.01
C ILE A 75 6.07 6.07 -8.06
N THR A 76 5.14 6.99 -8.24
CA THR A 76 4.97 8.12 -7.33
C THR A 76 4.23 7.65 -6.08
N ALA A 77 4.64 8.16 -4.91
CA ALA A 77 3.94 7.93 -3.65
C ALA A 77 3.68 9.27 -2.93
N HIS A 78 2.58 9.34 -2.20
CA HIS A 78 2.15 10.53 -1.46
C HIS A 78 1.90 10.19 0.00
N TYR A 79 2.61 10.87 0.90
CA TYR A 79 2.38 10.86 2.34
C TYR A 79 1.74 12.19 2.75
N TRP A 80 0.53 12.18 3.30
CA TRP A 80 -0.13 13.40 3.74
C TRP A 80 0.41 13.84 5.11
N LEU A 81 0.66 15.14 5.25
CA LEU A 81 1.07 15.76 6.50
C LEU A 81 -0.19 16.29 7.21
N GLU A 82 -0.42 15.85 8.43
CA GLU A 82 -1.47 16.41 9.29
C GLU A 82 -0.90 17.57 10.13
N GLU A 83 -1.75 18.51 10.57
CA GLU A 83 -1.34 19.79 11.16
C GLU A 83 -0.52 19.66 12.47
N ASP A 84 -0.55 18.49 13.13
CA ASP A 84 0.21 18.16 14.34
C ASP A 84 1.40 17.19 14.09
N ASP A 85 1.71 16.89 12.82
CA ASP A 85 2.47 15.68 12.43
C ASP A 85 3.87 15.92 11.88
N ASN A 86 4.42 17.14 12.01
CA ASN A 86 5.78 17.44 11.55
C ASN A 86 6.87 16.55 12.23
N LEU A 87 6.54 15.85 13.32
CA LEU A 87 7.41 14.88 14.00
C LEU A 87 7.21 13.42 13.53
N LYS A 88 6.22 13.12 12.67
CA LYS A 88 5.93 11.75 12.17
C LYS A 88 6.26 11.54 10.69
N ALA A 89 6.84 12.53 10.02
CA ALA A 89 7.36 12.33 8.68
C ALA A 89 8.31 11.10 8.66
N PRO A 90 8.17 10.17 7.69
CA PRO A 90 9.02 8.99 7.66
C PRO A 90 10.51 9.35 7.59
N ASP A 91 11.32 8.73 8.46
CA ASP A 91 12.78 8.85 8.43
C ASP A 91 13.37 8.00 7.29
N VAL A 92 13.13 8.45 6.06
CA VAL A 92 13.63 7.82 4.82
C VAL A 92 14.48 8.82 4.06
N MET A 93 15.59 8.34 3.50
CA MET A 93 16.58 9.20 2.86
C MET A 93 16.64 8.96 1.35
N LEU A 94 16.97 10.02 0.61
CA LEU A 94 17.24 9.95 -0.82
C LEU A 94 18.34 8.90 -1.12
N ASN A 95 18.13 8.12 -2.17
CA ASN A 95 18.98 7.01 -2.61
C ASN A 95 19.19 5.89 -1.57
N LYS A 96 18.28 5.76 -0.60
CA LYS A 96 18.21 4.62 0.32
C LYS A 96 16.95 3.81 0.07
N TYR A 97 17.00 2.55 0.50
CA TYR A 97 15.84 1.66 0.44
C TYR A 97 14.86 1.96 1.56
N ALA A 98 13.57 1.83 1.26
CA ALA A 98 12.50 1.92 2.22
C ALA A 98 11.45 0.84 1.96
N THR A 99 10.86 0.33 3.04
CA THR A 99 9.61 -0.43 3.00
C THR A 99 8.47 0.59 2.99
N VAL A 100 7.53 0.44 2.06
CA VAL A 100 6.41 1.36 1.86
C VAL A 100 5.10 0.58 1.94
N TYR A 101 4.26 0.95 2.90
CA TYR A 101 2.90 0.46 3.05
C TYR A 101 1.92 1.54 2.60
N GLY A 102 0.95 1.19 1.77
CA GLY A 102 -0.04 2.16 1.31
C GLY A 102 -1.17 1.54 0.50
N SER A 103 -2.15 2.38 0.15
CA SER A 103 -3.22 2.00 -0.78
C SER A 103 -2.89 2.52 -2.18
N VAL A 104 -3.24 1.76 -3.21
CA VAL A 104 -3.04 2.19 -4.60
C VAL A 104 -4.21 3.06 -5.03
N ARG A 105 -3.92 4.17 -5.71
CA ARG A 105 -4.92 5.01 -6.37
C ARG A 105 -4.57 5.15 -7.84
N SER A 106 -5.60 5.27 -8.67
CA SER A 106 -5.48 5.55 -10.10
C SER A 106 -6.26 6.81 -10.41
N GLN A 107 -5.60 7.83 -10.98
CA GLN A 107 -6.22 9.07 -11.39
C GLN A 107 -5.62 9.50 -12.74
N GLY A 108 -6.47 9.74 -13.74
CA GLY A 108 -6.00 10.15 -15.07
C GLY A 108 -5.02 9.17 -15.73
N GLY A 109 -5.16 7.87 -15.44
CA GLY A 109 -4.26 6.82 -15.95
C GLY A 109 -2.91 6.71 -15.22
N GLN A 110 -2.62 7.58 -14.26
CA GLN A 110 -1.44 7.51 -13.42
C GLN A 110 -1.75 6.77 -12.11
N LYS A 111 -0.86 5.86 -11.71
CA LYS A 111 -0.95 5.14 -10.45
C LYS A 111 -0.02 5.73 -9.41
N THR A 112 -0.55 5.87 -8.20
CA THR A 112 0.16 6.46 -7.07
C THR A 112 -0.09 5.60 -5.84
N ILE A 113 0.92 5.46 -4.98
CA ILE A 113 0.75 4.87 -3.65
C ILE A 113 0.40 5.98 -2.66
N MET A 114 -0.77 5.89 -2.04
CA MET A 114 -1.12 6.70 -0.88
C MET A 114 -0.50 6.05 0.34
N VAL A 115 0.59 6.63 0.81
CA VAL A 115 1.43 6.08 1.87
C VAL A 115 0.71 6.15 3.19
N PHE A 116 0.62 5.01 3.87
CA PHE A 116 0.22 4.91 5.27
C PHE A 116 1.44 4.89 6.18
N GLN A 117 2.49 4.14 5.81
CA GLN A 117 3.72 4.03 6.59
C GLN A 117 4.92 3.80 5.68
N MET A 118 6.07 4.38 6.05
CA MET A 118 7.36 4.09 5.44
C MET A 118 8.42 3.85 6.50
N LEU A 119 9.31 2.89 6.26
CA LEU A 119 10.38 2.50 7.16
C LEU A 119 11.71 2.39 6.39
N PRO A 120 12.83 2.94 6.89
CA PRO A 120 14.13 2.75 6.25
C PRO A 120 14.55 1.28 6.30
N ILE A 121 15.19 0.80 5.24
CA ILE A 121 15.77 -0.54 5.17
C ILE A 121 17.28 -0.43 5.34
N ASN A 122 17.80 -1.14 6.34
CA ASN A 122 19.23 -1.13 6.68
C ASN A 122 19.93 -2.46 6.35
N ASP A 123 19.18 -3.57 6.24
CA ASP A 123 19.72 -4.87 5.81
C ASP A 123 19.36 -5.14 4.34
N PRO A 124 20.35 -5.25 3.43
CA PRO A 124 20.12 -5.64 2.04
C PRO A 124 19.38 -6.97 1.85
N ASN A 125 19.44 -7.90 2.82
CA ASN A 125 18.72 -9.17 2.73
C ASN A 125 17.20 -8.96 2.70
N GLU A 126 16.68 -7.88 3.27
CA GLU A 126 15.25 -7.54 3.20
C GLU A 126 14.79 -7.32 1.75
N ILE A 127 15.65 -6.80 0.87
CA ILE A 127 15.33 -6.57 -0.54
C ILE A 127 15.22 -7.89 -1.29
N VAL A 128 16.16 -8.80 -1.07
CA VAL A 128 16.12 -10.14 -1.70
C VAL A 128 14.93 -10.94 -1.18
N THR A 129 14.70 -10.87 0.13
CA THR A 129 13.56 -11.53 0.79
C THR A 129 12.23 -11.02 0.22
N HIS A 130 12.09 -9.70 -0.02
CA HIS A 130 10.91 -9.12 -0.65
C HIS A 130 10.60 -9.75 -2.00
N VAL A 131 11.60 -9.91 -2.87
CA VAL A 131 11.41 -10.53 -4.19
C VAL A 131 10.92 -11.98 -4.05
N LEU A 132 11.49 -12.74 -3.10
CA LEU A 132 11.06 -14.11 -2.82
C LEU A 132 9.63 -14.15 -2.25
N GLU A 133 9.27 -13.22 -1.37
CA GLU A 133 7.93 -13.07 -0.79
C GLU A 133 6.89 -12.80 -1.88
N VAL A 134 7.16 -11.86 -2.79
CA VAL A 134 6.27 -11.53 -3.92
C VAL A 134 6.03 -12.77 -4.79
N LEU A 135 7.11 -13.43 -5.21
CA LEU A 135 7.01 -14.60 -6.10
C LEU A 135 6.29 -15.77 -5.42
N CYS A 136 6.60 -16.03 -4.15
CA CYS A 136 5.96 -17.08 -3.37
C CYS A 136 4.46 -16.79 -3.16
N ALA A 137 4.10 -15.55 -2.82
CA ALA A 137 2.72 -15.14 -2.63
C ALA A 137 1.91 -15.28 -3.92
N ARG A 138 2.46 -14.81 -5.06
CA ARG A 138 1.83 -14.97 -6.37
C ARG A 138 1.63 -16.44 -6.71
N TYR A 139 2.65 -17.28 -6.54
CA TYR A 139 2.55 -18.71 -6.82
C TYR A 139 1.47 -19.39 -5.97
N LYS A 140 1.42 -19.09 -4.67
CA LYS A 140 0.38 -19.63 -3.78
C LYS A 140 -1.02 -19.16 -4.17
N ALA A 141 -1.19 -17.90 -4.54
CA ALA A 141 -2.45 -17.36 -5.01
C ALA A 141 -2.92 -18.04 -6.31
N GLU A 142 -1.99 -18.32 -7.23
CA GLU A 142 -2.28 -19.08 -8.46
C GLU A 142 -2.75 -20.50 -8.16
N GLN A 143 -2.02 -21.23 -7.29
CA GLN A 143 -2.40 -22.59 -6.89
C GLN A 143 -3.78 -22.62 -6.22
N TYR A 144 -4.06 -21.63 -5.36
CA TYR A 144 -5.36 -21.49 -4.72
C TYR A 144 -6.48 -21.27 -5.74
N PHE A 145 -6.27 -20.37 -6.69
CA PHE A 145 -7.23 -20.06 -7.76
C PHE A 145 -7.50 -21.26 -8.67
N LEU A 146 -6.45 -21.96 -9.12
CA LEU A 146 -6.58 -23.16 -9.95
C LEU A 146 -7.23 -24.34 -9.22
N GLY A 147 -7.04 -24.44 -7.90
CA GLY A 147 -7.70 -25.45 -7.06
C GLY A 147 -9.16 -25.16 -6.74
N HIS A 148 -9.62 -23.91 -6.94
CA HIS A 148 -10.98 -23.47 -6.67
C HIS A 148 -11.54 -22.62 -7.84
N PRO A 149 -11.58 -23.15 -9.08
CA PRO A 149 -12.14 -22.42 -10.20
C PRO A 149 -13.63 -22.20 -9.95
N LYS A 150 -14.10 -20.96 -10.11
CA LYS A 150 -15.54 -20.68 -10.09
C LYS A 150 -16.17 -21.30 -11.34
N ASN A 151 -17.27 -22.03 -11.13
CA ASN A 151 -18.13 -22.56 -12.20
C ASN A 151 -18.68 -21.45 -13.10
#